data_AF-A0A453N0X4-F1
#
_entry.id   AF-A0A453N0X4-F1
#
_cell.length_a   1.000
_cell.length_b   1.000
_cell.length_c   1.000
_cell.angle_alpha   90.00
_cell.angle_beta   90.00
_cell.angle_gamma   90.00
#
_symmetry.space_group_name_H-M   'P 1'
#
loop_
_entity.id
_entity.type
_entity.pdbx_description
1 polymer ?
#
loop_
_entity_poly.entity_id
_entity_poly.type
_entity_poly.pdbx_seq_one_letter_code
_entity_poly.pdbx_strand_id
1 'polypeptide(L)'
;MFSTDGYAFPETYYLGAKWARDVVYRVLSAACEDGDLTIQEAIEAVEDIFRRNALHLYKLNVFHEKTTSIDDNTISSSSCLGKDDVILVRMVWNDASGQHRCRALPAERFYGIARNKGVGLGIAAVGFTSFRDAPAVGTNLTCAGEEIRLVADMSTLLRIPWSRNEEMVMVDMLTGSGEASEYCPRNALRKVTKVLLDEFNVTVKAGFENEFYLLRKSFSEGHEHWVPYDNSSYCSTSAFDGASFMLKEAHSCLKAAGIVVEQMHAEGGNGQFEIALKYVLCTLAADNQIYAREIIKSIARKHGVIATFLPKPK
;
A
#
# COMPACT_ATOMS: atom_id res chain seq x y z
N MET A 1 8.13 -32.35 5.02
CA MET A 1 7.98 -31.81 6.38
C MET A 1 8.36 -32.90 7.36
N PHE A 2 9.31 -32.62 8.25
CA PHE A 2 9.85 -33.57 9.22
C PHE A 2 9.20 -33.29 10.57
N SER A 3 8.48 -34.26 11.12
CA SER A 3 7.99 -34.21 12.51
C SER A 3 9.15 -34.67 13.40
N THR A 4 9.75 -33.73 14.12
CA THR A 4 10.90 -33.98 15.00
C THR A 4 10.57 -34.91 16.16
N ASP A 5 9.29 -35.02 16.48
CA ASP A 5 8.67 -35.88 17.49
C ASP A 5 8.21 -37.24 16.94
N GLY A 6 7.99 -37.36 15.62
CA GLY A 6 7.47 -38.55 14.95
C GLY A 6 8.48 -39.30 14.07
N TYR A 7 9.72 -38.84 13.96
CA TYR A 7 10.71 -39.47 13.06
C TYR A 7 11.09 -40.91 13.45
N ALA A 8 10.91 -41.27 14.72
CA ALA A 8 11.31 -42.58 15.25
C ALA A 8 10.30 -43.70 14.92
N PHE A 9 9.08 -43.37 14.49
CA PHE A 9 8.02 -44.34 14.23
C PHE A 9 7.39 -44.09 12.84
N PRO A 10 7.39 -45.07 11.92
CA PRO A 10 6.84 -44.90 10.57
C PRO A 10 5.39 -44.40 10.53
N GLU A 11 4.56 -44.81 11.50
CA GLU A 11 3.15 -44.45 11.60
C GLU A 11 2.95 -42.95 11.90
N THR A 12 3.74 -42.39 12.82
CA THR A 12 3.65 -40.97 13.17
C THR A 12 4.27 -40.08 12.09
N TYR A 13 5.34 -40.53 11.43
CA TYR A 13 5.86 -39.88 10.24
C TYR A 13 4.80 -39.81 9.11
N TYR A 14 4.09 -40.91 8.85
CA TYR A 14 3.01 -40.95 7.86
C TYR A 14 1.86 -40.00 8.22
N LEU A 15 1.40 -39.99 9.48
CA LEU A 15 0.36 -39.08 9.96
C LEU A 15 0.77 -37.61 9.82
N GLY A 16 2.01 -37.28 10.20
CA GLY A 16 2.56 -35.93 10.05
C GLY A 16 2.60 -35.48 8.58
N ALA A 17 3.04 -36.35 7.67
CA ALA A 17 3.03 -36.04 6.24
C ALA A 17 1.60 -35.88 5.67
N LYS A 18 0.63 -36.66 6.16
CA LYS A 18 -0.77 -36.55 5.76
C LYS A 18 -1.40 -35.24 6.24
N TRP A 19 -1.20 -34.88 7.51
CA TRP A 19 -1.72 -33.62 8.07
C TRP A 19 -1.05 -32.40 7.45
N ALA A 20 0.25 -32.44 7.17
CA ALA A 20 0.93 -31.36 6.46
C ALA A 20 0.28 -31.05 5.11
N ARG A 21 -0.06 -32.09 4.33
CA ARG A 21 -0.77 -31.91 3.05
C ARG A 21 -2.18 -31.35 3.24
N ASP A 22 -2.92 -31.86 4.23
CA ASP A 22 -4.28 -31.38 4.53
C ASP A 22 -4.28 -29.92 5.00
N VAL A 23 -3.36 -29.52 5.87
CA VAL A 23 -3.22 -28.13 6.33
C VAL A 23 -2.84 -27.22 5.17
N VAL A 24 -1.83 -27.58 4.37
CA VAL A 24 -1.44 -26.77 3.20
C VAL A 24 -2.58 -26.67 2.19
N TYR A 25 -3.30 -27.77 1.93
CA TYR A 25 -4.48 -27.77 1.08
C TYR A 25 -5.55 -26.81 1.59
N ARG A 26 -5.93 -26.88 2.87
CA ARG A 26 -6.96 -26.01 3.44
C ARG A 26 -6.57 -24.53 3.39
N VAL A 27 -5.33 -24.20 3.76
CA VAL A 27 -4.83 -22.82 3.77
C VAL A 27 -4.79 -22.24 2.36
N LEU A 28 -4.25 -22.98 1.39
CA LEU A 28 -4.17 -22.50 0.02
C LEU A 28 -5.53 -22.53 -0.70
N SER A 29 -6.41 -23.46 -0.38
CA SER A 29 -7.80 -23.47 -0.88
C SER A 29 -8.55 -22.24 -0.39
N ALA A 30 -8.46 -21.92 0.91
CA ALA A 30 -9.04 -20.69 1.45
C ALA A 30 -8.46 -19.44 0.78
N ALA A 31 -7.14 -19.37 0.58
CA ALA A 31 -6.51 -18.26 -0.15
C ALA A 31 -6.99 -18.16 -1.61
N CYS A 32 -7.30 -19.28 -2.27
CA CYS A 32 -7.89 -19.28 -3.61
C CYS A 32 -9.36 -18.81 -3.59
N GLU A 33 -10.16 -19.31 -2.64
CA GLU A 33 -11.57 -18.94 -2.47
C GLU A 33 -11.73 -17.45 -2.14
N ASP A 34 -10.79 -16.90 -1.36
CA ASP A 34 -10.73 -15.48 -1.04
C ASP A 34 -10.14 -14.63 -2.17
N GLY A 35 -9.59 -15.26 -3.21
CA GLY A 35 -8.94 -14.58 -4.34
C GLY A 35 -7.60 -13.94 -3.99
N ASP A 36 -6.95 -14.39 -2.92
CA ASP A 36 -5.59 -14.00 -2.55
C ASP A 36 -4.53 -14.62 -3.47
N LEU A 37 -4.79 -15.85 -3.95
CA LEU A 37 -3.98 -16.58 -4.91
C LEU A 37 -4.87 -17.14 -6.04
N THR A 38 -4.31 -17.27 -7.23
CA THR A 38 -4.88 -18.14 -8.28
C THR A 38 -4.57 -19.60 -7.97
N ILE A 39 -5.32 -20.52 -8.58
CA ILE A 39 -5.07 -21.97 -8.44
C ILE A 39 -3.64 -22.31 -8.88
N GLN A 40 -3.15 -21.67 -9.95
CA GLN A 40 -1.80 -21.89 -10.45
C GLN A 40 -0.73 -21.38 -9.47
N GLU A 41 -0.90 -20.17 -8.92
CA GLU A 41 0.00 -19.64 -7.87
C GLU A 41 -0.01 -20.54 -6.62
N ALA A 42 -1.17 -21.08 -6.24
CA ALA A 42 -1.26 -22.03 -5.14
C ALA A 42 -0.52 -23.34 -5.44
N ILE A 43 -0.63 -23.91 -6.64
CA ILE A 43 0.13 -25.09 -7.08
C ILE A 43 1.63 -24.80 -7.03
N GLU A 44 2.06 -23.65 -7.54
CA GLU A 44 3.46 -23.23 -7.49
C GLU A 44 3.96 -23.09 -6.05
N ALA A 45 3.16 -22.50 -5.15
CA ALA A 45 3.48 -22.41 -3.73
C ALA A 45 3.62 -23.79 -3.08
N VAL A 46 2.75 -24.76 -3.39
CA VAL A 46 2.88 -26.16 -2.94
C VAL A 46 4.20 -26.77 -3.42
N GLU A 47 4.53 -26.60 -4.70
CA GLU A 47 5.79 -27.07 -5.28
C GLU A 47 7.02 -26.45 -4.61
N ASP A 48 6.97 -25.15 -4.30
CA ASP A 48 8.03 -24.47 -3.54
C ASP A 48 8.17 -25.04 -2.13
N ILE A 49 7.07 -25.13 -1.39
CA ILE A 49 7.02 -25.59 0.00
C ILE A 49 7.53 -27.04 0.13
N PHE A 50 7.06 -27.94 -0.73
CA PHE A 50 7.32 -29.37 -0.58
C PHE A 50 8.52 -29.88 -1.37
N ARG A 51 9.01 -29.15 -2.37
CA ARG A 51 10.07 -29.64 -3.27
C ARG A 51 11.17 -28.62 -3.54
N ARG A 52 10.88 -27.51 -4.23
CA ARG A 52 11.91 -26.63 -4.78
C ARG A 52 12.80 -26.00 -3.70
N ASN A 53 12.23 -25.62 -2.55
CA ASN A 53 13.00 -25.09 -1.42
C ASN A 53 14.05 -26.09 -0.90
N ALA A 54 13.68 -27.37 -0.78
CA ALA A 54 14.61 -28.40 -0.31
C ALA A 54 15.72 -28.68 -1.34
N LEU A 55 15.36 -28.76 -2.63
CA LEU A 55 16.34 -28.95 -3.70
C LEU A 55 17.39 -27.82 -3.72
N HIS A 56 16.94 -26.57 -3.58
CA HIS A 56 17.81 -25.40 -3.54
C HIS A 56 18.68 -25.37 -2.27
N LEU A 57 18.09 -25.57 -1.09
CA LEU A 57 18.80 -25.51 0.19
C LEU A 57 19.87 -26.59 0.32
N TYR A 58 19.55 -27.83 -0.07
CA TYR A 58 20.45 -28.98 0.04
C TYR A 58 21.29 -29.24 -1.22
N LYS A 59 21.16 -28.39 -2.25
CA LYS A 59 21.87 -28.50 -3.54
C LYS A 59 21.72 -29.89 -4.17
N LEU A 60 20.50 -30.44 -4.11
CA LEU A 60 20.19 -31.76 -4.64
C LEU A 60 19.99 -31.68 -6.15
N ASN A 61 20.88 -32.31 -6.92
CA ASN A 61 20.75 -32.41 -8.37
C ASN A 61 19.79 -33.56 -8.72
N VAL A 62 18.50 -33.25 -8.84
CA VAL A 62 17.50 -34.22 -9.31
C VAL A 62 17.17 -33.90 -10.77
N PHE A 63 17.51 -34.81 -11.69
CA PHE A 63 17.09 -34.73 -13.09
C PHE A 63 15.56 -34.89 -13.17
N HIS A 64 14.89 -34.03 -13.93
CA HIS A 64 13.45 -34.13 -14.14
C HIS A 64 13.11 -34.57 -15.56
N GLU A 65 12.38 -35.68 -15.68
CA GLU A 65 11.45 -35.88 -16.78
C GLU A 65 10.31 -34.86 -16.65
N LYS A 66 10.04 -34.14 -17.74
CA LYS A 66 8.97 -33.15 -17.85
C LYS A 66 7.63 -33.78 -17.49
N THR A 67 7.00 -33.29 -16.43
CA THR A 67 5.58 -33.58 -16.17
C THR A 67 4.74 -32.69 -17.10
N THR A 68 3.75 -33.33 -17.68
CA THR A 68 2.80 -32.85 -18.69
C THR A 68 2.27 -31.45 -18.39
N SER A 69 2.41 -30.55 -19.36
CA SER A 69 1.70 -29.28 -19.40
C SER A 69 0.21 -29.55 -19.40
N ILE A 70 -0.51 -28.98 -18.44
CA ILE A 70 -1.95 -28.77 -18.57
C ILE A 70 -2.09 -27.58 -19.51
N ASP A 71 -2.62 -27.83 -20.70
CA ASP A 71 -2.89 -26.80 -21.69
C ASP A 71 -3.97 -25.85 -21.15
N ASP A 72 -3.57 -24.65 -20.73
CA ASP A 72 -4.45 -23.49 -20.58
C ASP A 72 -4.84 -22.95 -21.96
N ASN A 73 -5.66 -23.72 -22.66
CA ASN A 73 -6.37 -23.24 -23.85
C ASN A 73 -7.75 -22.73 -23.44
N THR A 74 -7.82 -21.52 -22.89
CA THR A 74 -8.86 -20.51 -23.21
C THR A 74 -8.69 -19.24 -22.38
N ILE A 75 -7.94 -18.24 -22.90
CA ILE A 75 -8.39 -16.84 -22.91
C ILE A 75 -7.90 -16.20 -24.22
N SER A 76 -8.70 -16.38 -25.26
CA SER A 76 -8.74 -15.44 -26.38
C SER A 76 -9.57 -14.23 -25.94
N SER A 77 -8.92 -13.13 -25.59
CA SER A 77 -9.33 -11.81 -26.07
C SER A 77 -8.21 -10.80 -25.84
N SER A 78 -7.38 -10.61 -26.87
CA SER A 78 -6.68 -9.34 -27.03
C SER A 78 -7.73 -8.28 -27.38
N SER A 79 -8.48 -7.83 -26.39
CA SER A 79 -9.15 -6.54 -26.49
C SER A 79 -8.03 -5.50 -26.39
N CYS A 80 -7.86 -4.71 -27.44
CA CYS A 80 -7.00 -3.54 -27.38
C CYS A 80 -7.59 -2.63 -26.30
N LEU A 81 -7.00 -2.67 -25.10
CA LEU A 81 -7.40 -1.83 -23.97
C LEU A 81 -7.46 -0.39 -24.46
N GLY A 82 -8.62 0.24 -24.30
CA GLY A 82 -8.81 1.63 -24.60
C GLY A 82 -7.86 2.49 -23.77
N LYS A 83 -7.55 3.70 -24.26
CA LYS A 83 -6.67 4.64 -23.57
C LYS A 83 -7.12 5.00 -22.14
N ASP A 84 -8.37 4.69 -21.78
CA ASP A 84 -9.01 4.99 -20.50
C ASP A 84 -9.31 3.74 -19.63
N ASP A 85 -8.94 2.55 -20.10
CA ASP A 85 -9.18 1.32 -19.34
C ASP A 85 -8.27 1.25 -18.11
N VAL A 86 -8.87 0.89 -16.97
CA VAL A 86 -8.15 0.65 -15.72
C VAL A 86 -7.40 -0.67 -15.84
N ILE A 87 -6.09 -0.62 -15.66
CA ILE A 87 -5.23 -1.81 -15.61
C ILE A 87 -4.96 -2.23 -14.17
N LEU A 88 -4.84 -1.28 -13.25
CA LEU A 88 -4.48 -1.53 -11.86
C LEU A 88 -5.33 -0.69 -10.91
N VAL A 89 -5.65 -1.29 -9.75
CA VAL A 89 -6.26 -0.60 -8.62
C VAL A 89 -5.32 -0.72 -7.42
N ARG A 90 -4.92 0.42 -6.88
CA ARG A 90 -4.05 0.56 -5.71
C ARG A 90 -4.88 0.61 -4.45
N MET A 91 -4.81 -0.44 -3.65
CA MET A 91 -5.38 -0.50 -2.30
C MET A 91 -4.38 0.11 -1.32
N VAL A 92 -4.71 1.27 -0.75
CA VAL A 92 -3.80 2.09 0.06
C VAL A 92 -4.25 2.14 1.51
N TRP A 93 -3.30 1.95 2.44
CA TRP A 93 -3.51 2.15 3.86
C TRP A 93 -2.36 2.94 4.49
N ASN A 94 -2.62 3.53 5.65
CA ASN A 94 -1.59 4.11 6.49
C ASN A 94 -1.22 3.14 7.61
N ASP A 95 0.06 2.87 7.81
CA ASP A 95 0.53 2.05 8.93
C ASP A 95 0.69 2.87 10.24
N ALA A 96 1.01 2.18 11.33
CA ALA A 96 1.18 2.82 12.64
C ALA A 96 2.34 3.83 12.70
N SER A 97 3.28 3.76 11.75
CA SER A 97 4.41 4.69 11.64
C SER A 97 4.11 5.91 10.76
N GLY A 98 2.89 6.01 10.21
CA GLY A 98 2.49 7.09 9.30
C GLY A 98 3.00 6.90 7.87
N GLN A 99 3.46 5.69 7.50
CA GLN A 99 3.83 5.39 6.13
C GLN A 99 2.62 4.93 5.34
N HIS A 100 2.49 5.48 4.13
CA HIS A 100 1.52 5.01 3.15
C HIS A 100 2.03 3.70 2.55
N ARG A 101 1.19 2.68 2.61
CA ARG A 101 1.47 1.34 2.07
C ARG A 101 0.43 1.03 0.99
N CYS A 102 0.80 0.18 0.04
CA CYS A 102 -0.04 -0.10 -1.12
C CYS A 102 0.09 -1.56 -1.56
N ARG A 103 -1.02 -2.16 -1.98
CA ARG A 103 -1.04 -3.32 -2.87
C ARG A 103 -1.73 -2.92 -4.16
N ALA A 104 -1.04 -3.06 -5.29
CA ALA A 104 -1.63 -2.84 -6.61
C ALA A 104 -2.14 -4.17 -7.15
N LEU A 105 -3.43 -4.22 -7.48
CA LEU A 105 -4.09 -5.40 -8.04
C LEU A 105 -4.45 -5.15 -9.50
N PRO A 106 -4.36 -6.16 -10.39
CA PRO A 106 -5.01 -6.11 -11.69
C PRO A 106 -6.50 -5.76 -11.54
N ALA A 107 -7.00 -4.88 -12.41
CA ALA A 107 -8.37 -4.39 -12.33
C ALA A 107 -9.41 -5.53 -12.32
N GLU A 108 -9.19 -6.57 -13.14
CA GLU A 108 -10.04 -7.76 -13.18
C GLU A 108 -10.16 -8.44 -11.81
N ARG A 109 -9.03 -8.67 -11.13
CA ARG A 109 -8.99 -9.26 -9.79
C ARG A 109 -9.66 -8.37 -8.75
N PHE A 110 -9.40 -7.05 -8.83
CA PHE A 110 -9.99 -6.09 -7.91
C PHE A 110 -11.52 -6.06 -8.02
N TYR A 111 -12.03 -5.86 -9.22
CA TYR A 111 -13.47 -5.74 -9.46
C TYR A 111 -14.22 -7.07 -9.35
N GLY A 112 -13.55 -8.18 -9.67
CA GLY A 112 -14.10 -9.53 -9.58
C GLY A 112 -14.31 -9.99 -8.13
N ILE A 113 -13.28 -9.86 -7.27
CA ILE A 113 -13.30 -10.48 -5.93
C ILE A 113 -12.83 -9.50 -4.84
N ALA A 114 -11.65 -8.90 -5.01
CA ALA A 114 -10.97 -8.25 -3.90
C ALA A 114 -11.66 -6.98 -3.36
N ARG A 115 -12.47 -6.28 -4.17
CA ARG A 115 -13.27 -5.14 -3.68
C ARG A 115 -14.25 -5.51 -2.57
N ASN A 116 -14.73 -6.76 -2.56
CA ASN A 116 -15.74 -7.25 -1.61
C ASN A 116 -15.11 -8.10 -0.49
N LYS A 117 -14.16 -8.98 -0.86
CA LYS A 117 -13.51 -9.90 0.09
C LYS A 117 -12.29 -9.29 0.79
N GLY A 118 -11.78 -8.20 0.25
CA GLY A 118 -10.52 -7.62 0.68
C GLY A 118 -9.32 -8.43 0.24
N VAL A 119 -8.15 -8.05 0.75
CA VAL A 119 -6.86 -8.70 0.49
C VAL A 119 -6.16 -8.99 1.80
N GLY A 120 -5.61 -10.20 1.93
CA GLY A 120 -4.90 -10.64 3.11
C GLY A 120 -3.60 -9.88 3.42
N LEU A 121 -3.41 -9.43 4.66
CA LEU A 121 -2.21 -8.79 5.18
C LEU A 121 -1.80 -9.45 6.50
N GLY A 122 -0.58 -9.97 6.59
CA GLY A 122 -0.06 -10.53 7.84
C GLY A 122 0.00 -9.46 8.94
N ILE A 123 -0.51 -9.79 10.13
CA ILE A 123 -0.64 -8.84 11.25
C ILE A 123 0.70 -8.18 11.66
N ALA A 124 1.83 -8.86 11.48
CA ALA A 124 3.16 -8.29 11.72
C ALA A 124 3.38 -6.95 11.00
N ALA A 125 2.81 -6.78 9.81
CA ALA A 125 2.98 -5.58 9.00
C ALA A 125 2.46 -4.31 9.65
N VAL A 126 1.47 -4.39 10.56
CA VAL A 126 0.96 -3.21 11.27
C VAL A 126 1.92 -2.71 12.34
N GLY A 127 2.84 -3.56 12.80
CA GLY A 127 3.87 -3.22 13.78
C GLY A 127 5.15 -2.67 13.16
N PHE A 128 5.23 -2.54 11.84
CA PHE A 128 6.45 -2.12 11.15
C PHE A 128 6.82 -0.68 11.50
N THR A 129 8.12 -0.43 11.55
CA THR A 129 8.67 0.91 11.81
C THR A 129 8.91 1.68 10.51
N SER A 130 9.08 2.99 10.62
CA SER A 130 9.39 3.85 9.48
C SER A 130 10.79 3.62 8.88
N PHE A 131 11.70 2.95 9.59
CA PHE A 131 13.11 2.78 9.19
C PHE A 131 13.52 1.32 8.97
N ARG A 132 12.63 0.35 9.24
CA ARG A 132 12.90 -1.09 9.08
C ARG A 132 11.64 -1.87 8.78
N ASP A 133 11.75 -2.81 7.84
CA ASP A 133 10.72 -3.83 7.52
C ASP A 133 10.69 -4.95 8.56
N ALA A 134 10.43 -4.59 9.81
CA ALA A 134 10.24 -5.53 10.90
C ALA A 134 9.35 -4.90 11.98
N PRO A 135 8.58 -5.71 12.74
CA PRO A 135 7.82 -5.21 13.87
C PRO A 135 8.73 -4.54 14.90
N ALA A 136 8.25 -3.45 15.50
CA ALA A 136 8.95 -2.81 16.61
C ALA A 136 9.11 -3.78 17.79
N VAL A 137 10.20 -3.63 18.54
CA VAL A 137 10.47 -4.43 19.75
C VAL A 137 9.36 -4.18 20.78
N GLY A 138 8.85 -5.24 21.39
CA GLY A 138 7.79 -5.17 22.40
C GLY A 138 6.36 -5.19 21.86
N THR A 139 6.17 -5.28 20.53
CA THR A 139 4.83 -5.39 19.93
C THR A 139 4.20 -6.77 20.12
N ASN A 140 5.00 -7.82 20.32
CA ASN A 140 4.59 -9.24 20.31
C ASN A 140 3.87 -9.68 19.02
N LEU A 141 3.89 -8.86 17.97
CA LEU A 141 3.32 -9.19 16.66
C LEU A 141 4.32 -10.03 15.88
N THR A 142 3.86 -11.16 15.35
CA THR A 142 4.69 -12.06 14.55
C THR A 142 4.01 -12.41 13.24
N CYS A 143 4.76 -12.96 12.29
CA CYS A 143 4.20 -13.45 11.03
C CYS A 143 3.35 -14.72 11.23
N ALA A 144 3.49 -15.39 12.38
CA ALA A 144 2.63 -16.49 12.81
C ALA A 144 1.53 -15.92 13.71
N GLY A 145 0.42 -15.52 13.10
CA GLY A 145 -0.69 -14.87 13.80
C GLY A 145 -1.90 -14.70 12.92
N GLU A 146 -2.89 -13.99 13.42
CA GLU A 146 -4.08 -13.65 12.67
C GLU A 146 -3.75 -12.85 11.40
N GLU A 147 -4.63 -12.97 10.42
CA GLU A 147 -4.56 -12.18 9.20
C GLU A 147 -5.47 -10.96 9.31
N ILE A 148 -4.98 -9.81 8.86
CA ILE A 148 -5.77 -8.61 8.66
C ILE A 148 -6.29 -8.61 7.22
N ARG A 149 -7.57 -8.33 7.03
CA ARG A 149 -8.16 -8.15 5.70
C ARG A 149 -8.26 -6.67 5.36
N LEU A 150 -7.62 -6.29 4.26
CA LEU A 150 -7.69 -4.95 3.69
C LEU A 150 -8.94 -4.85 2.82
N VAL A 151 -9.98 -4.17 3.28
CA VAL A 151 -11.25 -4.04 2.56
C VAL A 151 -11.39 -2.64 1.97
N ALA A 152 -11.68 -2.56 0.67
CA ALA A 152 -11.76 -1.29 -0.05
C ALA A 152 -12.99 -0.47 0.36
N ASP A 153 -12.77 0.80 0.69
CA ASP A 153 -13.82 1.78 0.88
C ASP A 153 -14.12 2.47 -0.46
N MET A 154 -15.10 1.94 -1.19
CA MET A 154 -15.44 2.40 -2.54
C MET A 154 -15.87 3.87 -2.60
N SER A 155 -16.27 4.48 -1.47
CA SER A 155 -16.56 5.92 -1.42
C SER A 155 -15.32 6.80 -1.61
N THR A 156 -14.13 6.21 -1.43
CA THR A 156 -12.83 6.88 -1.63
C THR A 156 -12.21 6.59 -2.99
N LEU A 157 -12.83 5.79 -3.86
CA LEU A 157 -12.23 5.41 -5.13
C LEU A 157 -11.90 6.66 -5.98
N LEU A 158 -10.62 6.78 -6.33
CA LEU A 158 -10.07 7.90 -7.08
C LEU A 158 -9.36 7.38 -8.33
N ARG A 159 -9.73 7.89 -9.50
CA ARG A 159 -8.91 7.74 -10.70
C ARG A 159 -7.64 8.56 -10.55
N ILE A 160 -6.48 7.93 -10.64
CA ILE A 160 -5.19 8.58 -10.36
C ILE A 160 -4.95 9.69 -11.40
N PRO A 161 -4.92 10.97 -11.01
CA PRO A 161 -4.83 12.08 -11.97
C PRO A 161 -3.54 12.09 -12.81
N TRP A 162 -2.45 11.52 -12.26
CA TRP A 162 -1.14 11.43 -12.91
C TRP A 162 -0.88 10.11 -13.64
N SER A 163 -1.78 9.11 -13.53
CA SER A 163 -1.70 7.81 -14.21
C SER A 163 -3.12 7.35 -14.60
N ARG A 164 -3.56 7.67 -15.82
CA ARG A 164 -4.96 7.53 -16.25
C ARG A 164 -5.47 6.09 -16.29
N ASN A 165 -4.59 5.12 -16.37
CA ASN A 165 -4.93 3.70 -16.42
C ASN A 165 -4.95 3.07 -15.02
N GLU A 166 -4.83 3.87 -13.96
CA GLU A 166 -4.77 3.36 -12.60
C GLU A 166 -5.75 4.07 -11.68
N GLU A 167 -6.27 3.34 -10.71
CA GLU A 167 -7.13 3.86 -9.65
C GLU A 167 -6.50 3.64 -8.28
N MET A 168 -6.95 4.40 -7.29
CA MET A 168 -6.50 4.31 -5.92
C MET A 168 -7.71 4.34 -4.99
N VAL A 169 -7.72 3.47 -3.99
CA VAL A 169 -8.81 3.37 -3.02
C VAL A 169 -8.22 3.19 -1.62
N MET A 170 -8.79 3.89 -0.63
CA MET A 170 -8.44 3.67 0.76
C MET A 170 -9.04 2.37 1.25
N VAL A 171 -8.34 1.68 2.13
CA VAL A 171 -8.82 0.43 2.73
C VAL A 171 -8.98 0.55 4.23
N ASP A 172 -9.94 -0.20 4.76
CA ASP A 172 -10.06 -0.47 6.18
C ASP A 172 -9.41 -1.82 6.50
N MET A 173 -8.80 -1.91 7.67
CA MET A 173 -8.22 -3.15 8.19
C MET A 173 -9.26 -3.86 9.06
N LEU A 174 -9.65 -5.06 8.67
CA LEU A 174 -10.56 -5.93 9.43
C LEU A 174 -9.80 -7.14 9.98
N THR A 175 -10.27 -7.70 11.08
CA THR A 175 -9.82 -8.99 11.62
C THR A 175 -10.43 -10.15 10.83
N GLY A 176 -10.00 -11.39 11.09
CA GLY A 176 -10.61 -12.58 10.49
C GLY A 176 -12.09 -12.77 10.82
N SER A 177 -12.60 -12.17 11.91
CA SER A 177 -14.03 -12.15 12.25
C SER A 177 -14.85 -11.13 11.44
N GLY A 178 -14.19 -10.28 10.65
CA GLY A 178 -14.81 -9.17 9.92
C GLY A 178 -15.00 -7.90 10.76
N GLU A 179 -14.54 -7.90 12.01
CA GLU A 179 -14.56 -6.71 12.86
C GLU A 179 -13.42 -5.76 12.51
N ALA A 180 -13.60 -4.47 12.79
CA ALA A 180 -12.54 -3.51 12.49
C ALA A 180 -11.34 -3.69 13.44
N SER A 181 -10.15 -3.88 12.85
CA SER A 181 -8.91 -4.06 13.59
C SER A 181 -8.63 -2.89 14.51
N GLU A 182 -8.08 -3.18 15.70
CA GLU A 182 -7.61 -2.16 16.63
C GLU A 182 -6.43 -1.34 16.07
N TYR A 183 -5.69 -1.90 15.12
CA TYR A 183 -4.56 -1.25 14.47
C TYR A 183 -4.95 -0.39 13.27
N CYS A 184 -6.25 -0.32 12.93
CA CYS A 184 -6.75 0.48 11.81
C CYS A 184 -6.85 1.97 12.19
N PRO A 185 -5.99 2.87 11.67
CA PRO A 185 -6.03 4.29 12.07
C PRO A 185 -7.32 4.99 11.62
N ARG A 186 -7.86 4.61 10.45
CA ARG A 186 -9.14 5.13 9.93
C ARG A 186 -10.29 4.78 10.88
N ASN A 187 -10.34 3.55 11.38
CA ASN A 187 -11.35 3.13 12.34
C ASN A 187 -11.17 3.80 13.71
N ALA A 188 -9.94 3.97 14.17
CA ALA A 188 -9.66 4.69 15.41
C ALA A 188 -10.21 6.13 15.37
N LEU A 189 -9.99 6.85 14.26
CA LEU A 189 -10.57 8.18 14.05
C LEU A 189 -12.11 8.12 14.03
N ARG A 190 -12.70 7.19 13.27
CA ARG A 190 -14.16 7.03 13.20
C ARG A 190 -14.78 6.79 14.59
N LYS A 191 -14.18 5.94 15.41
CA LYS A 191 -14.62 5.68 16.80
C LYS A 191 -14.67 6.96 17.63
N VAL A 192 -13.60 7.75 17.63
CA VAL A 192 -13.55 9.02 18.38
C VAL A 192 -14.60 10.00 17.84
N THR A 193 -14.73 10.14 16.52
CA THR A 193 -15.72 11.05 15.93
C THR A 193 -17.16 10.64 16.23
N LYS A 194 -17.42 9.34 16.33
CA LYS A 194 -18.73 8.80 16.69
C LYS A 194 -19.06 9.12 18.14
N VAL A 195 -18.12 8.94 19.07
CA VAL A 195 -18.29 9.34 20.48
C VAL A 195 -18.61 10.83 20.60
N LEU A 196 -17.85 11.69 19.90
CA LEU A 196 -18.09 13.14 19.90
C LEU A 196 -19.49 13.50 19.39
N LEU A 197 -19.98 12.82 18.37
CA LEU A 197 -21.31 13.06 17.82
C LEU A 197 -22.40 12.53 18.76
N ASP A 198 -22.30 11.27 19.20
CA ASP A 198 -23.36 10.58 19.93
C ASP A 198 -23.52 11.10 21.36
N GLU A 199 -22.42 11.41 22.05
CA GLU A 199 -22.44 11.83 23.46
C GLU A 199 -22.49 13.35 23.63
N PHE A 200 -21.94 14.10 22.67
CA PHE A 200 -21.78 15.56 22.81
C PHE A 200 -22.41 16.37 21.68
N ASN A 201 -22.97 15.73 20.63
CA ASN A 201 -23.50 16.39 19.43
C ASN A 201 -22.47 17.31 18.76
N VAL A 202 -21.20 16.91 18.76
CA VAL A 202 -20.08 17.66 18.17
C VAL A 202 -19.61 16.98 16.89
N THR A 203 -19.48 17.76 15.81
CA THR A 203 -18.85 17.34 14.56
C THR A 203 -17.52 18.06 14.37
N VAL A 204 -16.46 17.30 14.06
CA VAL A 204 -15.11 17.84 13.85
C VAL A 204 -14.82 18.02 12.37
N LYS A 205 -14.37 19.21 12.00
CA LYS A 205 -13.80 19.52 10.69
C LYS A 205 -12.31 19.82 10.82
N ALA A 206 -11.52 19.41 9.83
CA ALA A 206 -10.09 19.65 9.79
C ALA A 206 -9.65 20.05 8.38
N GLY A 207 -8.66 20.95 8.30
CA GLY A 207 -7.89 21.27 7.10
C GLY A 207 -6.41 21.02 7.40
N PHE A 208 -5.62 20.77 6.35
CA PHE A 208 -4.19 20.48 6.48
C PHE A 208 -3.37 21.45 5.64
N GLU A 209 -2.41 22.09 6.29
CA GLU A 209 -1.35 22.89 5.65
C GLU A 209 -0.18 21.94 5.36
N ASN A 210 -0.03 21.58 4.09
CA ASN A 210 0.98 20.61 3.68
C ASN A 210 2.28 21.32 3.34
N GLU A 211 3.14 21.48 4.34
CA GLU A 211 4.53 21.89 4.13
C GLU A 211 5.38 20.70 3.63
N PHE A 212 6.17 20.94 2.58
CA PHE A 212 7.13 19.97 2.05
C PHE A 212 8.32 20.66 1.41
N TYR A 213 9.43 19.94 1.31
CA TYR A 213 10.63 20.40 0.63
C TYR A 213 10.73 19.72 -0.73
N LEU A 214 10.96 20.51 -1.76
CA LEU A 214 11.39 20.03 -3.07
C LEU A 214 12.91 19.95 -3.09
N LEU A 215 13.43 18.78 -3.44
CA LEU A 215 14.85 18.51 -3.57
C LEU A 215 15.19 18.12 -5.01
N ARG A 216 16.23 18.74 -5.57
CA ARG A 216 16.76 18.39 -6.88
C ARG A 216 18.09 17.66 -6.77
N LYS A 217 18.40 16.88 -7.80
CA LYS A 217 19.72 16.26 -7.94
C LYS A 217 20.77 17.33 -8.23
N SER A 218 21.90 17.22 -7.55
CA SER A 218 23.11 17.97 -7.82
C SER A 218 24.29 17.00 -7.86
N PHE A 219 25.25 17.29 -8.74
CA PHE A 219 26.48 16.52 -8.85
C PHE A 219 27.63 17.37 -8.34
N SER A 220 28.32 16.89 -7.31
CA SER A 220 29.52 17.51 -6.74
C SER A 220 30.49 16.42 -6.32
N GLU A 221 31.79 16.63 -6.52
CA GLU A 221 32.84 15.68 -6.09
C GLU A 221 32.65 14.24 -6.62
N GLY A 222 32.03 14.08 -7.79
CA GLY A 222 31.76 12.76 -8.38
C GLY A 222 30.59 11.99 -7.76
N HIS A 223 29.86 12.59 -6.81
CA HIS A 223 28.73 11.99 -6.12
C HIS A 223 27.42 12.75 -6.39
N GLU A 224 26.30 12.00 -6.48
CA GLU A 224 24.96 12.57 -6.59
C GLU A 224 24.43 12.89 -5.18
N HIS A 225 23.98 14.13 -4.99
CA HIS A 225 23.36 14.57 -3.74
C HIS A 225 22.04 15.29 -3.99
N TRP A 226 21.14 15.19 -3.02
CA TRP A 226 19.89 15.96 -3.00
C TRP A 226 20.13 17.31 -2.33
N VAL A 227 19.80 18.40 -3.03
CA VAL A 227 19.89 19.78 -2.53
C VAL A 227 18.51 20.45 -2.63
N PRO A 228 18.23 21.48 -1.82
CA PRO A 228 17.05 22.30 -1.98
C PRO A 228 16.81 22.73 -3.43
N TYR A 229 15.55 22.74 -3.86
CA TYR A 229 15.17 23.15 -5.20
C TYR A 229 15.56 24.61 -5.47
N ASP A 230 15.39 25.47 -4.47
CA ASP A 230 15.83 26.86 -4.45
C ASP A 230 16.40 27.26 -3.07
N ASN A 231 16.81 28.52 -2.92
CA ASN A 231 17.24 29.10 -1.64
C ASN A 231 16.54 30.44 -1.36
N SER A 232 15.29 30.56 -1.77
CA SER A 232 14.54 31.81 -1.71
C SER A 232 13.97 32.05 -0.30
N SER A 233 13.54 33.28 -0.03
CA SER A 233 12.88 33.65 1.24
C SER A 233 11.39 33.30 1.25
N TYR A 234 10.81 33.31 2.45
CA TYR A 234 9.38 33.22 2.69
C TYR A 234 8.54 34.10 1.75
N CYS A 235 7.43 33.55 1.23
CA CYS A 235 6.50 34.21 0.31
C CYS A 235 7.14 34.80 -0.97
N SER A 236 8.30 34.30 -1.40
CA SER A 236 8.97 34.80 -2.60
C SER A 236 8.20 34.46 -3.88
N THR A 237 7.87 35.49 -4.68
CA THR A 237 7.26 35.32 -6.01
C THR A 237 8.20 34.55 -6.94
N SER A 238 9.51 34.81 -6.90
CA SER A 238 10.47 34.12 -7.78
C SER A 238 10.62 32.63 -7.44
N ALA A 239 10.50 32.27 -6.15
CA ALA A 239 10.47 30.88 -5.70
C ALA A 239 9.25 30.14 -6.28
N PHE A 240 8.08 30.78 -6.14
CA PHE A 240 6.84 30.25 -6.66
C PHE A 240 6.89 30.09 -8.17
N ASP A 241 7.39 31.10 -8.90
CA ASP A 241 7.56 31.04 -10.35
C ASP A 241 8.50 29.91 -10.78
N GLY A 242 9.61 29.72 -10.05
CA GLY A 242 10.58 28.67 -10.29
C GLY A 242 9.99 27.26 -10.17
N ALA A 243 9.14 27.01 -9.17
CA ALA A 243 8.46 25.73 -8.99
C ALA A 243 7.06 25.65 -9.65
N SER A 244 6.64 26.71 -10.36
CA SER A 244 5.23 26.92 -10.74
C SER A 244 4.65 25.80 -11.61
N PHE A 245 5.44 25.17 -12.48
CA PHE A 245 4.98 24.08 -13.33
C PHE A 245 4.58 22.85 -12.50
N MET A 246 5.35 22.50 -11.48
CA MET A 246 5.04 21.40 -10.56
C MET A 246 3.86 21.76 -9.67
N LEU A 247 3.85 22.97 -9.12
CA LEU A 247 2.79 23.45 -8.24
C LEU A 247 1.44 23.52 -8.98
N LYS A 248 1.40 24.07 -10.20
CA LYS A 248 0.18 24.11 -11.03
C LYS A 248 -0.32 22.73 -11.42
N GLU A 249 0.59 21.79 -11.72
CA GLU A 249 0.20 20.41 -12.02
C GLU A 249 -0.33 19.69 -10.77
N ALA A 250 0.33 19.83 -9.61
CA ALA A 250 -0.14 19.29 -8.35
C ALA A 250 -1.53 19.85 -7.99
N HIS A 251 -1.74 21.16 -8.13
CA HIS A 251 -3.03 21.81 -7.95
C HIS A 251 -4.10 21.24 -8.90
N SER A 252 -3.76 21.04 -10.17
CA SER A 252 -4.69 20.47 -11.16
C SER A 252 -5.07 19.02 -10.81
N CYS A 253 -4.12 18.22 -10.34
CA CYS A 253 -4.35 16.85 -9.88
C CYS A 253 -5.18 16.81 -8.59
N LEU A 254 -4.90 17.67 -7.60
CA LEU A 254 -5.70 17.81 -6.39
C LEU A 254 -7.15 18.17 -6.71
N LYS A 255 -7.35 19.14 -7.61
CA LYS A 255 -8.67 19.52 -8.10
C LYS A 255 -9.40 18.37 -8.79
N ALA A 256 -8.69 17.60 -9.64
CA ALA A 256 -9.26 16.41 -10.29
C ALA A 256 -9.62 15.31 -9.28
N ALA A 257 -8.93 15.25 -8.14
CA ALA A 257 -9.26 14.37 -7.02
C ALA A 257 -10.38 14.91 -6.10
N GLY A 258 -11.00 16.04 -6.44
CA GLY A 258 -12.04 16.67 -5.62
C GLY A 258 -11.51 17.36 -4.35
N ILE A 259 -10.19 17.55 -4.24
CA ILE A 259 -9.55 18.21 -3.10
C ILE A 259 -9.37 19.69 -3.42
N VAL A 260 -10.00 20.54 -2.60
CA VAL A 260 -9.92 21.99 -2.76
C VAL A 260 -8.67 22.53 -2.07
N VAL A 261 -7.84 23.24 -2.84
CA VAL A 261 -6.68 23.98 -2.34
C VAL A 261 -7.11 25.43 -2.10
N GLU A 262 -6.84 25.95 -0.91
CA GLU A 262 -7.14 27.35 -0.54
C GLU A 262 -5.95 28.26 -0.84
N GLN A 263 -4.72 27.78 -0.59
CA GLN A 263 -3.51 28.58 -0.74
C GLN A 263 -2.29 27.72 -1.12
N MET A 264 -1.33 28.34 -1.81
CA MET A 264 -0.01 27.79 -2.06
C MET A 264 1.03 28.92 -2.01
N HIS A 265 2.15 28.71 -1.34
CA HIS A 265 3.24 29.69 -1.28
C HIS A 265 4.59 29.00 -1.03
N ALA A 266 5.67 29.75 -1.27
CA ALA A 266 7.01 29.37 -0.83
C ALA A 266 7.15 29.67 0.67
N GLU A 267 7.69 28.71 1.41
CA GLU A 267 7.84 28.77 2.85
C GLU A 267 9.23 29.25 3.29
N GLY A 268 9.46 29.36 4.59
CA GLY A 268 10.70 29.91 5.15
C GLY A 268 11.97 29.09 4.89
N GLY A 269 11.85 27.78 4.65
CA GLY A 269 12.97 26.90 4.35
C GLY A 269 13.38 26.91 2.87
N ASN A 270 14.67 26.68 2.60
CA ASN A 270 15.19 26.58 1.23
C ASN A 270 14.50 25.44 0.48
N GLY A 271 13.86 25.74 -0.66
CA GLY A 271 13.06 24.79 -1.43
C GLY A 271 11.80 24.29 -0.72
N GLN A 272 11.35 24.96 0.35
CA GLN A 272 10.15 24.63 1.09
C GLN A 272 8.93 25.32 0.45
N PHE A 273 7.84 24.57 0.33
CA PHE A 273 6.56 25.05 -0.17
C PHE A 273 5.43 24.53 0.70
N GLU A 274 4.31 25.23 0.67
CA GLU A 274 3.08 24.82 1.33
C GLU A 274 1.94 24.70 0.31
N ILE A 275 1.06 23.71 0.55
CA ILE A 275 -0.25 23.61 -0.08
C ILE A 275 -1.31 23.46 1.02
N ALA A 276 -2.10 24.51 1.26
CA ALA A 276 -3.17 24.50 2.24
C ALA A 276 -4.46 23.94 1.64
N LEU A 277 -5.02 22.91 2.29
CA LEU A 277 -6.27 22.28 1.87
C LEU A 277 -7.46 22.86 2.63
N LYS A 278 -8.60 23.00 1.94
CA LYS A 278 -9.86 23.43 2.57
C LYS A 278 -10.28 22.46 3.67
N TYR A 279 -10.79 22.99 4.78
CA TYR A 279 -11.34 22.16 5.83
C TYR A 279 -12.59 21.40 5.38
N VAL A 280 -12.67 20.13 5.76
CA VAL A 280 -13.82 19.24 5.54
C VAL A 280 -14.05 18.39 6.79
N LEU A 281 -15.03 17.47 6.79
CA LEU A 281 -15.19 16.51 7.88
C LEU A 281 -13.87 15.77 8.12
N CYS A 282 -13.45 15.64 9.38
CA CYS A 282 -12.11 15.16 9.73
C CYS A 282 -11.76 13.77 9.14
N THR A 283 -12.74 12.87 8.98
CA THR A 283 -12.54 11.57 8.32
C THR A 283 -12.15 11.74 6.85
N LEU A 284 -12.88 12.59 6.11
CA LEU A 284 -12.54 12.94 4.73
C LEU A 284 -11.25 13.76 4.65
N ALA A 285 -10.98 14.62 5.63
CA ALA A 285 -9.75 15.41 5.68
C ALA A 285 -8.53 14.49 5.81
N ALA A 286 -8.63 13.42 6.62
CA ALA A 286 -7.57 12.43 6.78
C ALA A 286 -7.31 11.65 5.47
N ASP A 287 -8.36 11.25 4.75
CA ASP A 287 -8.20 10.59 3.44
C ASP A 287 -7.61 11.56 2.40
N ASN A 288 -8.09 12.81 2.35
CA ASN A 288 -7.55 13.87 1.50
C ASN A 288 -6.07 14.14 1.77
N GLN A 289 -5.65 14.06 3.04
CA GLN A 289 -4.25 14.26 3.43
C GLN A 289 -3.33 13.19 2.84
N ILE A 290 -3.77 11.93 2.82
CA ILE A 290 -3.02 10.83 2.22
C ILE A 290 -2.94 11.05 0.69
N TYR A 291 -4.07 11.31 0.03
CA TYR A 291 -4.11 11.58 -1.41
C TYR A 291 -3.24 12.77 -1.80
N ALA A 292 -3.29 13.86 -1.04
CA ALA A 292 -2.52 15.06 -1.33
C ALA A 292 -1.01 14.79 -1.31
N ARG A 293 -0.52 14.07 -0.30
CA ARG A 293 0.89 13.68 -0.24
C ARG A 293 1.29 12.73 -1.36
N GLU A 294 0.43 11.79 -1.75
CA GLU A 294 0.68 10.91 -2.91
C GLU A 294 0.75 11.71 -4.22
N ILE A 295 -0.16 12.66 -4.43
CA ILE A 295 -0.15 13.57 -5.58
C ILE A 295 1.16 14.37 -5.61
N ILE A 296 1.49 15.08 -4.53
CA ILE A 296 2.67 15.94 -4.45
C ILE A 296 3.94 15.15 -4.73
N LYS A 297 4.12 13.99 -4.07
CA LYS A 297 5.28 13.10 -4.30
C LYS A 297 5.35 12.56 -5.72
N SER A 298 4.20 12.31 -6.35
CA SER A 298 4.17 11.72 -7.69
C SER A 298 4.46 12.75 -8.77
N ILE A 299 3.92 13.98 -8.64
CA ILE A 299 4.24 15.09 -9.52
C ILE A 299 5.71 15.49 -9.37
N ALA A 300 6.23 15.60 -8.14
CA ALA A 300 7.65 15.83 -7.91
C ALA A 300 8.53 14.81 -8.64
N ARG A 301 8.27 13.51 -8.46
CA ARG A 301 9.00 12.42 -9.14
C ARG A 301 8.90 12.49 -10.66
N LYS A 302 7.73 12.82 -11.20
CA LYS A 302 7.51 13.00 -12.65
C LYS A 302 8.44 14.07 -13.22
N HIS A 303 8.77 15.10 -12.44
CA HIS A 303 9.66 16.20 -12.82
C HIS A 303 11.12 15.98 -12.37
N GLY A 304 11.49 14.77 -11.97
CA GLY A 304 12.88 14.44 -11.60
C GLY A 304 13.34 15.04 -10.27
N VAL A 305 12.42 15.51 -9.43
CA VAL A 305 12.69 16.03 -8.08
C VAL A 305 12.04 15.13 -7.02
N ILE A 306 12.43 15.29 -5.75
CA ILE A 306 11.80 14.60 -4.63
C ILE A 306 11.04 15.63 -3.78
N ALA A 307 9.79 15.31 -3.44
CA ALA A 307 9.08 16.00 -2.38
C ALA A 307 9.23 15.21 -1.08
N THR A 308 9.70 15.87 -0.02
CA THR A 308 9.82 15.27 1.31
C THR A 308 9.01 16.05 2.34
N PHE A 309 8.33 15.31 3.21
CA PHE A 309 7.54 15.81 4.33
C PHE A 309 8.24 15.57 5.67
N LEU A 310 9.56 15.33 5.64
CA LEU A 310 10.36 15.28 6.86
C LEU A 310 10.25 16.64 7.55
N PRO A 311 10.07 16.68 8.89
CA PRO A 311 9.98 17.95 9.62
C PRO A 311 11.22 18.84 9.43
N LYS A 312 12.39 18.23 9.23
CA LYS A 312 13.66 18.92 8.97
C LYS A 312 14.58 18.10 8.07
N PRO A 313 14.45 18.22 6.74
CA PRO A 313 15.33 17.55 5.80
C PRO A 313 16.62 18.37 5.66
N LYS A 314 17.59 18.10 6.56
CA LYS A 314 18.86 18.80 6.79
C LYS A 314 18.78 20.00 7.75
#